data_AF-A0A0F5FP31-F1
#
_entry.id   AF-A0A0F5FP31-F1
#
_cell.length_a   1.000
_cell.length_b   1.000
_cell.length_c   1.000
_cell.angle_alpha   90.00
_cell.angle_beta   90.00
_cell.angle_gamma   90.00
#
_symmetry.space_group_name_H-M   'P 1'
#
loop_
_entity.id
_entity.type
_entity.pdbx_description
1 polymer ?
#
loop_
_entity_poly.entity_id
_entity_poly.type
_entity_poly.pdbx_seq_one_letter_code
_entity_poly.pdbx_strand_id
1 'polypeptide(L)'
;MLPVLATVLALVFTSFGTLPASAQACLSNREIQEAVSSGQIKSLDEVLASAGVDSSQSVLNVQVCDQGGRLVYIIGVLSPSGEAQNLVLDAR
;
A
#
# COMPACT_ATOMS: atom_id res chain seq x y z
N MET A 1 59.94 19.15 25.75
CA MET A 1 59.33 17.90 26.28
C MET A 1 58.10 18.32 27.07
N LEU A 2 56.84 18.21 26.66
CA LEU A 2 56.07 17.62 25.56
C LEU A 2 54.76 18.47 25.47
N PRO A 3 54.08 18.62 24.32
CA PRO A 3 52.98 19.58 24.16
C PRO A 3 51.67 19.08 24.79
N VAL A 4 50.91 19.99 25.40
CA VAL A 4 49.57 19.70 25.95
C VAL A 4 48.62 19.47 24.77
N LEU A 5 48.20 18.22 24.62
CA LEU A 5 47.35 17.71 23.56
C LEU A 5 45.98 18.39 23.56
N ALA A 6 45.68 19.07 22.45
CA ALA A 6 44.33 19.45 22.06
C ALA A 6 43.47 18.18 21.88
N THR A 7 42.41 18.04 22.66
CA THR A 7 41.43 16.97 22.47
C THR A 7 40.13 17.60 21.98
N VAL A 8 39.99 17.69 20.66
CA VAL A 8 38.73 18.10 20.01
C VAL A 8 37.79 16.91 20.04
N LEU A 9 36.76 16.99 20.89
CA LEU A 9 35.70 15.99 20.97
C LEU A 9 34.79 16.11 19.75
N ALA A 10 35.01 15.29 18.73
CA ALA A 10 34.12 15.18 17.57
C ALA A 10 32.85 14.43 17.97
N LEU A 11 31.75 15.15 18.18
CA LEU A 11 30.43 14.56 18.34
C LEU A 11 29.97 13.99 16.99
N VAL A 12 30.05 12.67 16.84
CA VAL A 12 29.46 11.94 15.72
C VAL A 12 27.95 11.93 15.93
N PHE A 13 27.25 12.90 15.33
CA PHE A 13 25.79 12.87 15.20
C PHE A 13 25.45 11.78 14.17
N THR A 14 25.23 10.55 14.65
CA THR A 14 24.57 9.53 13.83
C THR A 14 23.09 9.89 13.77
N SER A 15 22.71 10.61 12.72
CA SER A 15 21.33 10.86 12.35
C SER A 15 20.68 9.52 12.04
N PHE A 16 20.05 8.89 13.03
CA PHE A 16 19.09 7.82 12.79
C PHE A 16 17.87 8.45 12.11
N GLY A 17 17.97 8.62 10.80
CA GLY A 17 16.85 9.05 9.97
C GLY A 17 15.76 8.00 10.08
N THR A 18 14.71 8.31 10.82
CA THR A 18 13.43 7.60 10.71
C THR A 18 12.89 7.92 9.33
N LEU A 19 13.20 7.06 8.35
CA LEU A 19 12.55 7.10 7.05
C LEU A 19 11.04 7.02 7.31
N PRO A 20 10.23 7.95 6.77
CA PRO A 20 8.79 7.81 6.91
C PRO A 20 8.42 6.46 6.30
N ALA A 21 7.79 5.60 7.10
CA ALA A 21 7.05 4.48 6.55
C ALA A 21 6.01 5.10 5.62
N SER A 22 6.29 5.06 4.32
CA SER A 22 5.40 5.61 3.30
C SER A 22 4.10 4.82 3.40
N ALA A 23 3.09 5.42 4.02
CA ALA A 23 1.73 4.94 3.94
C ALA A 23 1.42 4.78 2.45
N GLN A 24 1.02 3.58 2.03
CA GLN A 24 0.68 3.31 0.64
C GLN A 24 -0.36 4.33 0.19
N ALA A 25 -0.10 5.02 -0.91
CA ALA A 25 -0.94 6.12 -1.37
C ALA A 25 -2.24 5.54 -1.96
N CYS A 26 -3.26 5.39 -1.11
CA CYS A 26 -4.56 4.90 -1.52
C CYS A 26 -5.45 6.03 -2.03
N LEU A 27 -6.20 5.75 -3.08
CA LEU A 27 -7.12 6.68 -3.72
C LEU A 27 -8.33 6.90 -2.82
N SER A 28 -8.88 8.11 -2.84
CA SER A 28 -10.18 8.41 -2.28
C SER A 28 -11.32 7.82 -3.13
N ASN A 29 -12.51 7.68 -2.55
CA ASN A 29 -13.69 7.21 -3.28
C ASN A 29 -14.00 8.04 -4.54
N ARG A 30 -13.74 9.36 -4.51
CA ARG A 30 -13.93 10.22 -5.69
C ARG A 30 -12.94 9.86 -6.79
N GLU A 31 -11.66 9.72 -6.46
CA GLU A 31 -10.62 9.34 -7.42
C GLU A 31 -10.86 7.94 -7.99
N ILE A 32 -11.34 6.99 -7.18
CA ILE A 32 -11.73 5.65 -7.65
C ILE A 32 -12.87 5.76 -8.68
N GLN A 33 -13.93 6.52 -8.39
CA GLN A 33 -15.05 6.71 -9.32
C GLN A 33 -14.61 7.38 -10.63
N GLU A 34 -13.71 8.36 -10.55
CA GLU A 34 -13.15 9.02 -11.72
C GLU A 34 -12.27 8.05 -12.54
N ALA A 35 -11.43 7.25 -11.88
CA ALA A 35 -10.59 6.26 -12.53
C ALA A 35 -11.39 5.15 -13.21
N VAL A 36 -12.49 4.69 -12.59
CA VAL A 36 -13.42 3.73 -13.22
C VAL A 36 -14.14 4.36 -14.41
N SER A 37 -14.71 5.56 -14.24
CA SER A 37 -15.48 6.22 -15.30
C SER A 37 -14.64 6.66 -16.50
N SER A 38 -13.36 6.98 -16.29
CA SER A 38 -12.39 7.27 -17.35
C SER A 38 -11.79 6.02 -17.99
N GLY A 39 -12.03 4.82 -17.45
CA GLY A 39 -11.43 3.57 -17.91
C GLY A 39 -9.96 3.40 -17.53
N GLN A 40 -9.43 4.20 -16.60
CA GLN A 40 -8.08 4.04 -16.06
C GLN A 40 -7.95 2.74 -15.25
N ILE A 41 -9.02 2.34 -14.55
CA ILE A 41 -9.13 1.07 -13.83
C ILE A 41 -10.46 0.38 -14.16
N LYS A 42 -10.50 -0.94 -14.06
CA LYS A 42 -11.70 -1.76 -14.13
C LYS A 42 -12.58 -1.56 -12.89
N SER A 43 -13.87 -1.86 -13.01
CA SER A 43 -14.75 -1.92 -11.84
C SER A 43 -14.38 -3.08 -10.91
N LEU A 44 -14.77 -2.99 -9.63
CA LEU A 44 -14.49 -4.04 -8.65
C LEU A 44 -14.99 -5.42 -9.10
N ASP A 45 -16.21 -5.48 -9.65
CA ASP A 45 -16.80 -6.72 -10.14
C ASP A 45 -16.00 -7.34 -11.28
N GLU A 46 -15.51 -6.53 -12.23
CA GLU A 46 -14.67 -6.99 -13.34
C GLU A 46 -13.32 -7.53 -12.84
N VAL A 47 -12.70 -6.86 -11.86
CA VAL A 47 -11.43 -7.31 -11.28
C VAL A 47 -11.61 -8.64 -10.55
N LEU A 48 -12.66 -8.76 -9.72
CA LEU A 48 -12.99 -10.00 -9.02
C LEU A 48 -13.28 -11.16 -9.99
N ALA A 49 -14.07 -10.90 -11.03
CA ALA A 49 -14.38 -11.90 -12.06
C ALA A 49 -13.12 -12.35 -12.81
N SER A 50 -12.22 -11.41 -13.14
CA SER A 50 -10.96 -11.73 -13.83
C SER A 50 -9.98 -12.55 -12.96
N ALA A 51 -10.09 -12.43 -11.64
CA ALA A 51 -9.28 -13.16 -10.68
C ALA A 51 -9.91 -14.50 -10.24
N GLY A 52 -11.10 -14.85 -10.74
CA GLY A 52 -11.82 -16.06 -10.34
C GLY A 52 -12.25 -16.02 -8.87
N VAL A 53 -12.50 -14.83 -8.31
CA VAL A 53 -12.98 -14.69 -6.93
C VAL A 53 -14.49 -14.84 -6.92
N ASP A 54 -14.95 -16.00 -6.43
CA ASP A 54 -16.37 -16.30 -6.32
C ASP A 54 -17.05 -15.59 -5.14
N SER A 55 -18.37 -15.42 -5.25
CA SER A 55 -19.24 -14.79 -4.24
C SER A 55 -19.35 -15.54 -2.91
N SER A 56 -18.70 -16.70 -2.77
CA SER A 56 -18.60 -17.43 -1.50
C SER A 56 -17.67 -16.76 -0.49
N GLN A 57 -16.81 -15.83 -0.92
CA GLN A 57 -15.96 -15.04 -0.04
C GLN A 57 -16.65 -13.73 0.30
N SER A 58 -16.70 -13.37 1.59
CA SER A 58 -17.31 -12.11 2.02
C SER A 58 -16.29 -10.98 1.90
N VAL A 59 -16.59 -9.96 1.09
CA VAL A 59 -15.76 -8.75 1.00
C VAL A 59 -15.97 -7.89 2.25
N LEU A 60 -14.89 -7.63 2.98
CA LEU A 60 -14.88 -6.86 4.22
C LEU A 60 -14.51 -5.39 4.00
N ASN A 61 -13.55 -5.14 3.11
CA ASN A 61 -13.07 -3.79 2.80
C ASN A 61 -12.41 -3.76 1.42
N VAL A 62 -12.48 -2.61 0.75
CA VAL A 62 -11.91 -2.40 -0.58
C VAL A 62 -11.14 -1.08 -0.58
N GLN A 63 -9.89 -1.14 -1.02
CA GLN A 63 -9.06 0.03 -1.27
C GLN A 63 -8.44 -0.10 -2.66
N VAL A 64 -8.16 1.04 -3.31
CA VAL A 64 -7.32 1.09 -4.50
C VAL A 64 -6.10 1.90 -4.14
N CYS A 65 -4.91 1.35 -4.32
CA CYS A 65 -3.68 2.02 -3.91
C CYS A 65 -2.63 2.02 -5.01
N ASP A 66 -1.85 3.09 -5.06
CA ASP A 66 -0.63 3.14 -5.85
C ASP A 66 0.47 2.34 -5.13
N GLN A 67 0.97 1.31 -5.83
CA GLN A 67 2.13 0.53 -5.43
C GLN A 67 3.24 0.68 -6.46
N GLY A 68 3.93 1.81 -6.38
CA GLY A 68 5.08 2.10 -7.24
C GLY A 68 4.66 2.43 -8.68
N GLY A 69 3.63 3.29 -8.83
CA GLY A 69 3.09 3.71 -10.13
C GLY A 69 2.07 2.73 -10.72
N ARG A 70 1.67 1.70 -9.97
CA ARG A 70 0.67 0.71 -10.38
C ARG A 70 -0.51 0.76 -9.43
N LEU A 71 -1.71 0.94 -9.98
CA LEU A 71 -2.94 0.89 -9.22
C LEU A 71 -3.32 -0.57 -8.98
N VAL A 72 -3.53 -0.92 -7.72
CA VAL A 72 -3.98 -2.26 -7.31
C VAL A 72 -5.18 -2.16 -6.38
N TYR A 73 -6.11 -3.11 -6.52
CA TYR A 73 -7.15 -3.33 -5.53
C TYR A 73 -6.57 -4.13 -4.37
N ILE A 74 -6.75 -3.62 -3.14
CA ILE A 74 -6.50 -4.35 -1.89
C ILE A 74 -7.86 -4.67 -1.30
N ILE A 75 -8.22 -5.95 -1.34
CA ILE A 75 -9.55 -6.44 -1.00
C ILE A 75 -9.42 -7.35 0.23
N GLY A 76 -9.91 -6.87 1.36
CA GLY A 76 -10.04 -7.70 2.55
C GLY A 76 -11.21 -8.66 2.35
N VAL A 77 -10.97 -9.96 2.45
CA VAL A 77 -11.98 -11.01 2.31
C VAL A 77 -11.98 -11.91 3.54
N LEU A 78 -13.14 -12.49 3.83
CA LEU A 78 -13.32 -13.57 4.80
C LEU A 78 -13.62 -14.86 4.04
N SER A 79 -12.76 -15.87 4.20
CA SER A 79 -12.97 -17.19 3.60
C SER A 79 -14.12 -17.94 4.29
N PRO A 80 -14.66 -19.01 3.66
CA PRO A 80 -15.66 -19.87 4.31
C PRO A 80 -15.18 -20.54 5.60
N SER A 81 -13.86 -20.72 5.78
CA SER A 81 -13.24 -21.21 7.03
C SER A 81 -13.19 -20.14 8.14
N GLY A 82 -13.55 -18.89 7.83
CA GLY A 82 -13.50 -17.76 8.77
C GLY A 82 -12.15 -17.06 8.84
N GLU A 83 -11.26 -17.28 7.87
CA GLU A 83 -9.94 -16.66 7.83
C GLU A 83 -10.01 -15.33 7.08
N ALA A 84 -9.47 -14.28 7.68
CA ALA A 84 -9.37 -12.96 7.05
C ALA A 84 -8.05 -12.84 6.28
N GLN A 85 -8.13 -12.45 5.00
CA GLN A 85 -6.97 -12.28 4.14
C GLN A 85 -7.14 -11.09 3.19
N ASN A 86 -6.03 -10.56 2.67
CA ASN A 86 -6.05 -9.54 1.64
C ASN A 86 -5.73 -10.14 0.28
N LEU A 87 -6.58 -9.89 -0.70
CA LEU A 87 -6.28 -10.10 -2.11
C LEU A 87 -5.69 -8.81 -2.67
N VAL A 88 -4.58 -8.91 -3.39
CA VAL A 88 -3.98 -7.78 -4.13
C VAL A 88 -4.09 -8.07 -5.60
N LEU A 89 -4.97 -7.35 -6.29
CA LEU A 89 -5.33 -7.58 -7.68
C LEU A 89 -4.97 -6.36 -8.52
N ASP A 90 -4.51 -6.58 -9.75
CA ASP A 90 -4.25 -5.50 -10.70
C ASP A 90 -5.56 -4.77 -11.03
N ALA A 91 -5.50 -3.44 -11.14
CA ALA A 91 -6.69 -2.63 -11.36
C ALA A 91 -7.07 -2.47 -12.85
N ARG A 92 -6.32 -3.03 -13.81
CA ARG A 92 -6.51 -2.84 -15.26
C ARG A 92 -7.01 -4.07 -15.99
#